data_AF-A0A961XLK2-F1
#
_entry.id   AF-A0A961XLK2-F1
#
_cell.length_a   1.000
_cell.length_b   1.000
_cell.length_c   1.000
_cell.angle_alpha   90.00
_cell.angle_beta   90.00
_cell.angle_gamma   90.00
#
_symmetry.space_group_name_H-M   'P 1'
#
loop_
_entity.id
_entity.type
_entity.pdbx_description
1 polymer ?
#
loop_
_entity_poly.entity_id
_entity_poly.type
_entity_poly.pdbx_seq_one_letter_code
_entity_poly.pdbx_strand_id
1 'polypeptide(L)'
;FGMSYGVKHGVHLGVDAFTRMTPRGTFRALAVFGAVATFLYAFLLLYAGWLALLGADVSTNWRQTGAIGYWRFMFDRGTGLDDLRYPFWFQEAFGTQDRVQRWIAYLMLPIGLALLAFRALEGVVMILRGEREQIIAGHEAEDLVAEAQRAEAKE
;
A
#
# COMPACT_ATOMS: atom_id res chain seq x y z
N PHE A 1 3.26 -4.08 3.20
CA PHE A 1 2.28 -4.82 4.02
C PHE A 1 1.52 -3.92 4.99
N GLY A 2 2.21 -3.08 5.77
CA GLY A 2 1.56 -2.15 6.73
C GLY A 2 0.59 -1.15 6.09
N MET A 3 0.96 -0.48 4.99
CA MET A 3 0.07 0.51 4.34
C MET A 3 -1.24 -0.10 3.83
N SER A 4 -1.18 -1.25 3.14
CA SER A 4 -2.37 -1.97 2.66
C SER A 4 -3.25 -2.50 3.81
N TYR A 5 -2.63 -2.86 4.95
CA TYR A 5 -3.36 -3.21 6.17
C TYR A 5 -4.04 -1.98 6.78
N GLY A 6 -3.36 -0.83 6.84
CA GLY A 6 -3.90 0.43 7.36
C GLY A 6 -5.11 0.93 6.56
N VAL A 7 -5.05 0.83 5.23
CA VAL A 7 -6.22 1.12 4.35
C VAL A 7 -7.40 0.19 4.67
N LYS A 8 -7.13 -1.09 4.94
CA LYS A 8 -8.19 -2.05 5.31
C LYS A 8 -8.80 -1.78 6.70
N HIS A 9 -8.05 -1.21 7.65
CA HIS A 9 -8.47 -1.09 9.06
C HIS A 9 -8.63 0.35 9.53
N GLY A 10 -9.16 1.27 8.73
CA GLY A 10 -9.60 2.51 9.35
C GLY A 10 -8.52 3.56 9.66
N VAL A 11 -7.22 3.29 9.49
CA VAL A 11 -6.18 4.02 10.27
C VAL A 11 -6.06 5.51 9.90
N HIS A 12 -6.53 5.92 8.73
CA HIS A 12 -6.46 7.32 8.25
C HIS A 12 -7.68 8.17 8.66
N LEU A 13 -8.03 8.14 9.95
CA LEU A 13 -9.18 8.85 10.56
C LEU A 13 -9.21 10.36 10.31
N GLY A 14 -8.05 11.00 10.14
CA GLY A 14 -7.95 12.47 10.02
C GLY A 14 -8.64 13.05 8.78
N VAL A 15 -8.56 12.37 7.63
CA VAL A 15 -9.20 12.85 6.38
C VAL A 15 -10.70 12.54 6.36
N ASP A 16 -11.13 11.52 7.08
CA ASP A 16 -12.54 11.12 7.20
C ASP A 16 -13.36 12.18 7.95
N ALA A 17 -12.79 12.82 8.97
CA ALA A 17 -13.43 13.92 9.67
C ALA A 17 -13.76 15.10 8.74
N PHE A 18 -12.81 15.50 7.89
CA PHE A 18 -13.03 16.61 6.96
C PHE A 18 -14.02 16.26 5.85
N THR A 19 -13.94 15.05 5.30
CA THR A 19 -14.83 14.63 4.23
C THR A 19 -16.27 14.51 4.72
N ARG A 20 -16.51 14.01 5.95
CA ARG A 20 -17.85 13.92 6.56
C ARG A 20 -18.57 15.26 6.74
N MET A 21 -17.85 16.39 6.70
CA MET A 21 -18.45 17.73 6.73
C MET A 21 -19.04 18.16 5.38
N THR A 22 -18.77 17.43 4.29
CA THR A 22 -19.26 17.76 2.94
C THR A 22 -20.56 17.03 2.58
N PRO A 23 -21.37 17.58 1.65
CA PRO A 23 -22.58 16.91 1.17
C PRO A 23 -22.28 15.53 0.55
N ARG A 24 -23.21 14.58 0.67
CA ARG A 24 -23.06 13.17 0.24
C ARG A 24 -22.49 12.99 -1.19
N GLY A 25 -22.89 13.85 -2.13
CA GLY A 25 -22.38 13.79 -3.51
C GLY A 25 -20.89 14.16 -3.61
N THR A 26 -20.49 15.24 -2.95
CA THR A 26 -19.10 15.71 -2.91
C THR A 26 -18.22 14.73 -2.16
N PHE A 27 -18.72 14.17 -1.06
CA PHE A 27 -18.05 13.14 -0.29
C PHE A 27 -17.68 11.93 -1.16
N ARG A 28 -18.64 11.40 -1.94
CA ARG A 28 -18.41 10.25 -2.82
C ARG A 28 -17.38 10.57 -3.90
N ALA A 29 -17.44 11.78 -4.48
CA ALA A 29 -16.45 12.22 -5.47
C ALA A 29 -15.04 12.31 -4.87
N LEU A 30 -14.91 12.86 -3.65
CA LEU A 30 -13.63 12.93 -2.92
C LEU A 30 -13.10 11.54 -2.55
N ALA A 31 -13.98 10.63 -2.14
CA ALA A 31 -13.60 9.26 -1.80
C ALA A 31 -13.08 8.49 -3.04
N VAL A 32 -13.78 8.59 -4.18
CA VAL A 32 -13.30 8.02 -5.44
C VAL A 32 -11.99 8.64 -5.87
N PHE A 33 -11.88 9.98 -5.81
CA PHE A 33 -10.65 10.68 -6.17
C PHE A 33 -9.46 10.23 -5.32
N GLY A 34 -9.62 10.18 -3.99
CA GLY A 34 -8.57 9.71 -3.08
C GLY A 34 -8.17 8.26 -3.35
N ALA A 35 -9.14 7.40 -3.65
CA ALA A 35 -8.89 6.00 -3.99
C ALA A 35 -8.11 5.85 -5.32
N VAL A 36 -8.50 6.60 -6.35
CA VAL A 36 -7.80 6.63 -7.64
C VAL A 36 -6.40 7.22 -7.50
N ALA A 37 -6.23 8.33 -6.76
CA ALA A 37 -4.93 8.94 -6.53
C ALA A 37 -3.99 7.98 -5.79
N THR A 38 -4.50 7.27 -4.78
CA THR A 38 -3.74 6.25 -4.04
C THR A 38 -3.34 5.09 -4.95
N PHE A 39 -4.25 4.62 -5.81
CA PHE A 39 -3.95 3.59 -6.80
C PHE A 39 -2.84 4.04 -7.75
N LEU A 40 -2.96 5.24 -8.35
CA LEU A 40 -1.98 5.77 -9.29
C LEU A 40 -0.61 5.94 -8.63
N TYR A 41 -0.56 6.45 -7.40
CA TYR A 41 0.67 6.57 -6.63
C TYR A 41 1.33 5.21 -6.39
N ALA A 42 0.57 4.24 -5.89
CA ALA A 42 1.07 2.89 -5.64
C ALA A 42 1.54 2.21 -6.92
N PHE A 43 0.81 2.36 -8.02
CA PHE A 43 1.13 1.77 -9.31
C PHE A 43 2.36 2.41 -9.95
N LEU A 44 2.51 3.73 -9.86
CA LEU A 44 3.69 4.46 -10.31
C LEU A 44 4.95 4.01 -9.55
N LEU A 45 4.87 3.92 -8.22
CA LEU A 45 5.99 3.44 -7.40
C LEU A 45 6.30 1.96 -7.64
N LEU A 46 5.29 1.13 -7.91
CA LEU A 46 5.49 -0.28 -8.22
C LEU A 46 6.26 -0.43 -9.53
N TYR A 47 5.81 0.28 -10.57
CA TYR A 47 6.41 0.28 -11.89
C TYR A 47 6.01 1.54 -12.66
N ALA A 48 6.95 2.44 -12.94
CA ALA A 48 6.65 3.69 -13.65
C ALA A 48 6.61 3.56 -15.18
N GLY A 49 7.01 2.40 -15.73
CA GLY A 49 7.19 2.23 -17.18
C GLY A 49 5.91 2.42 -18.02
N TRP A 50 4.72 2.27 -17.43
CA TRP A 50 3.46 2.51 -18.12
C TRP A 50 3.25 3.98 -18.52
N LEU A 51 3.93 4.93 -17.87
CA LEU A 51 3.86 6.36 -18.23
C LEU A 51 4.41 6.64 -19.65
N ALA A 52 5.24 5.75 -20.20
CA ALA A 52 5.69 5.85 -21.59
C ALA A 52 4.51 5.77 -22.58
N LEU A 53 3.42 5.06 -22.23
CA LEU A 53 2.20 5.00 -23.03
C LEU A 53 1.47 6.35 -23.09
N LEU A 54 1.73 7.24 -22.12
CA LEU A 54 1.20 8.60 -22.06
C LEU A 54 2.16 9.63 -22.67
N GLY A 55 3.25 9.18 -23.30
CA GLY A 55 4.26 10.06 -23.91
C GLY A 55 5.23 10.70 -22.92
N ALA A 56 5.28 10.24 -21.67
CA ALA A 56 6.28 10.69 -20.71
C ALA A 56 7.65 10.08 -21.04
N ASP A 57 8.71 10.88 -20.88
CA ASP A 57 10.09 10.37 -20.95
C ASP A 57 10.40 9.58 -19.68
N VAL A 58 10.32 8.25 -19.79
CA VAL A 58 10.59 7.33 -18.69
C VAL A 58 11.88 6.59 -18.98
N SER A 59 12.83 6.68 -18.05
CA SER A 59 14.02 5.83 -18.07
C SER A 59 13.60 4.36 -18.01
N THR A 60 13.71 3.65 -19.14
CA THR A 60 13.49 2.20 -19.24
C THR A 60 14.63 1.40 -18.61
N ASN A 61 15.61 2.08 -18.01
CA ASN A 61 16.65 1.43 -17.27
C ASN A 61 16.00 0.70 -16.09
N TRP A 62 16.16 -0.63 -16.07
CA TRP A 62 15.63 -1.53 -15.06
C TRP A 62 15.99 -1.13 -13.62
N ARG A 63 17.03 -0.30 -13.43
CA ARG A 63 17.42 0.27 -12.13
C ARG A 63 16.48 1.38 -11.62
N GLN A 64 15.70 2.00 -12.50
CA GLN A 64 14.90 3.21 -12.20
C GLN A 64 13.39 3.00 -12.41
N THR A 65 12.96 1.78 -12.73
CA THR A 65 11.55 1.47 -13.07
C THR A 65 10.70 1.13 -11.84
N GLY A 66 10.89 1.86 -10.74
CA GLY A 66 10.15 1.64 -9.49
C GLY A 66 10.62 0.45 -8.66
N ALA A 67 9.75 -0.07 -7.80
CA ALA A 67 10.07 -1.12 -6.83
C ALA A 67 10.45 -2.45 -7.47
N ILE A 68 9.80 -2.83 -8.58
CA ILE A 68 10.15 -4.05 -9.32
C ILE A 68 11.58 -3.94 -9.87
N GLY A 69 11.91 -2.78 -10.45
CA GLY A 69 13.24 -2.52 -10.99
C GLY A 69 14.33 -2.53 -9.92
N TYR A 70 14.09 -1.83 -8.81
CA TYR A 70 15.00 -1.80 -7.67
C TYR A 70 15.21 -3.18 -7.02
N TRP A 71 14.13 -3.97 -6.89
CA TRP A 71 14.23 -5.33 -6.39
C TRP A 71 15.07 -6.21 -7.32
N ARG A 72 14.82 -6.14 -8.64
CA ARG A 72 15.59 -6.88 -9.64
C ARG A 72 17.08 -6.52 -9.60
N PHE A 73 17.39 -5.23 -9.42
CA PHE A 73 18.75 -4.75 -9.17
C PHE A 73 19.44 -5.43 -8.00
N MET A 74 18.77 -5.59 -6.87
CA MET A 74 19.35 -6.30 -5.73
C MET A 74 19.40 -7.81 -5.94
N PHE A 75 18.45 -8.38 -6.67
CA PHE A 75 18.43 -9.80 -7.00
C PHE A 75 19.66 -10.17 -7.82
N ASP A 76 19.90 -9.45 -8.91
CA ASP A 76 21.04 -9.68 -9.81
C ASP A 76 22.39 -9.42 -9.11
N ARG A 77 22.44 -8.48 -8.15
CA ARG A 77 23.66 -8.17 -7.40
C ARG A 77 24.02 -9.23 -6.36
N GLY A 78 23.02 -9.92 -5.80
CA GLY A 78 23.20 -10.99 -4.82
C GLY A 78 23.83 -10.57 -3.48
N THR A 79 23.94 -9.27 -3.20
CA THR A 79 24.62 -8.76 -2.00
C THR A 79 23.90 -9.13 -0.72
N GLY A 80 24.66 -9.39 0.34
CA GLY A 80 24.12 -9.63 1.68
C GLY A 80 23.65 -8.36 2.40
N LEU A 81 22.82 -8.52 3.44
CA LEU A 81 22.50 -7.49 4.43
C LEU A 81 23.66 -7.27 5.40
N ASP A 82 23.78 -6.04 5.89
CA ASP A 82 24.83 -5.64 6.83
C ASP A 82 24.52 -6.12 8.26
N ASP A 83 23.24 -6.27 8.59
CA ASP A 83 22.80 -6.57 9.97
C ASP A 83 22.31 -8.02 10.18
N LEU A 84 22.01 -8.75 9.10
CA LEU A 84 21.38 -10.06 9.17
C LEU A 84 22.23 -11.17 8.55
N ARG A 85 22.59 -12.15 9.38
CA ARG A 85 23.37 -13.33 9.01
C ARG A 85 22.52 -14.59 9.03
N TYR A 86 22.85 -15.55 8.17
CA TYR A 86 22.23 -16.86 8.22
C TYR A 86 22.68 -17.63 9.46
N PRO A 87 21.81 -18.43 10.09
CA PRO A 87 22.22 -19.38 11.12
C PRO A 87 23.30 -20.33 10.61
N PHE A 88 24.28 -20.67 11.44
CA PHE A 88 25.46 -21.44 11.04
C PHE A 88 25.10 -22.79 10.38
N TRP A 89 24.14 -23.52 10.97
CA TRP A 89 23.66 -24.80 10.42
C TRP A 89 23.08 -24.67 9.00
N PHE A 90 22.50 -23.52 8.67
CA PHE A 90 21.92 -23.26 7.35
C PHE A 90 23.02 -22.99 6.32
N GLN A 91 24.08 -22.29 6.72
CA GLN A 91 25.25 -22.05 5.88
C GLN A 91 25.93 -23.37 5.51
N GLU A 92 26.10 -24.27 6.48
CA GLU A 92 26.74 -25.57 6.28
C GLU A 92 25.89 -26.52 5.43
N ALA A 93 24.57 -26.58 5.69
CA ALA A 93 23.66 -27.47 4.96
C ALA A 93 23.46 -27.06 3.49
N PHE A 94 23.44 -25.76 3.19
CA PHE A 94 23.08 -25.24 1.86
C PHE A 94 24.23 -24.53 1.14
N GLY A 95 25.41 -24.42 1.75
CA GLY A 95 26.56 -23.72 1.18
C GLY A 95 26.28 -22.23 0.91
N THR A 96 25.42 -21.60 1.71
CA THR A 96 25.03 -20.20 1.48
C THR A 96 26.11 -19.23 1.93
N GLN A 97 26.10 -18.02 1.38
CA GLN A 97 26.90 -16.93 1.94
C GLN A 97 26.48 -16.62 3.39
N ASP A 98 27.37 -15.95 4.13
CA ASP A 98 27.19 -15.63 5.54
C ASP A 98 26.02 -14.67 5.82
N ARG A 99 25.75 -13.75 4.89
CA ARG A 99 24.76 -12.67 5.04
C ARG A 99 23.52 -12.96 4.21
N VAL A 100 22.35 -12.68 4.79
CA VAL A 100 21.06 -12.86 4.09
C VAL A 100 21.03 -11.96 2.85
N GLN A 101 20.57 -12.47 1.71
CA GLN A 101 20.52 -11.69 0.48
C GLN A 101 19.58 -10.49 0.63
N ARG A 102 20.04 -9.31 0.21
CA ARG A 102 19.31 -8.03 0.31
C ARG A 102 17.98 -8.02 -0.43
N TRP A 103 17.92 -8.73 -1.56
CA TRP A 103 16.69 -8.85 -2.34
C TRP A 103 15.58 -9.58 -1.60
N ILE A 104 15.90 -10.45 -0.62
CA ILE A 104 14.88 -11.13 0.20
C ILE A 104 14.12 -10.10 1.03
N ALA A 105 14.84 -9.22 1.73
CA ALA A 105 14.23 -8.14 2.50
C ALA A 105 13.44 -7.18 1.58
N TYR A 106 13.99 -6.88 0.40
CA TYR A 106 13.36 -5.93 -0.52
C TYR A 106 12.16 -6.48 -1.28
N LEU A 107 11.84 -7.77 -1.19
CA LEU A 107 10.54 -8.30 -1.66
C LEU A 107 9.36 -7.56 -1.00
N MET A 108 9.55 -6.97 0.18
CA MET A 108 8.49 -6.20 0.81
C MET A 108 8.03 -4.99 -0.01
N LEU A 109 8.90 -4.42 -0.86
CA LEU A 109 8.60 -3.25 -1.68
C LEU A 109 7.60 -3.58 -2.80
N PRO A 110 7.90 -4.48 -3.75
CA PRO A 110 6.95 -4.81 -4.81
C PRO A 110 5.69 -5.45 -4.24
N ILE A 111 5.79 -6.35 -3.26
CA ILE A 111 4.60 -6.99 -2.69
C ILE A 111 3.75 -5.97 -1.92
N GLY A 112 4.38 -5.10 -1.12
CA GLY A 112 3.68 -4.08 -0.35
C GLY A 112 2.93 -3.08 -1.23
N LEU A 113 3.56 -2.61 -2.32
CA LEU A 113 2.95 -1.69 -3.26
C LEU A 113 1.89 -2.36 -4.13
N ALA A 114 2.08 -3.62 -4.55
CA ALA A 114 1.07 -4.38 -5.26
C ALA A 114 -0.20 -4.57 -4.42
N LEU A 115 -0.06 -4.91 -3.13
CA LEU A 115 -1.18 -5.02 -2.19
C LEU A 115 -1.86 -3.67 -1.92
N LEU A 116 -1.11 -2.56 -1.92
CA LEU A 116 -1.67 -1.22 -1.77
C LEU A 116 -2.49 -0.84 -3.01
N ALA A 117 -1.93 -1.03 -4.21
CA ALA A 117 -2.61 -0.79 -5.47
C ALA A 117 -3.88 -1.65 -5.59
N PHE A 118 -3.79 -2.95 -5.25
CA PHE A 118 -4.95 -3.85 -5.24
C PHE A 118 -6.07 -3.34 -4.34
N ARG A 119 -5.75 -2.95 -3.10
CA ARG A 119 -6.76 -2.43 -2.16
C ARG A 119 -7.35 -1.09 -2.59
N ALA A 120 -6.53 -0.22 -3.17
CA ALA A 120 -7.03 1.04 -3.70
C ALA A 120 -8.00 0.81 -4.85
N LEU A 121 -7.70 -0.11 -5.75
CA LEU A 121 -8.59 -0.50 -6.84
C LEU A 121 -9.88 -1.15 -6.33
N GLU A 122 -9.79 -2.04 -5.34
CA GLU A 122 -10.95 -2.63 -4.67
C GLU A 122 -11.87 -1.54 -4.10
N GLY A 123 -11.30 -0.56 -3.40
CA GLY A 123 -12.06 0.58 -2.87
C GLY A 123 -12.71 1.44 -3.96
N VAL A 124 -12.02 1.72 -5.07
CA VAL A 124 -12.62 2.40 -6.22
C VAL A 124 -13.85 1.65 -6.71
N VAL A 125 -13.73 0.34 -6.95
CA VAL A 125 -14.83 -0.49 -7.45
C VAL A 125 -16.02 -0.52 -6.47
N MET A 126 -15.75 -0.69 -5.17
CA MET A 126 -16.81 -0.74 -4.15
C MET A 126 -17.54 0.61 -4.01
N ILE A 127 -16.82 1.73 -4.05
CA ILE A 127 -17.42 3.07 -3.98
C ILE A 127 -18.24 3.35 -5.24
N LEU A 128 -17.79 2.92 -6.42
CA LEU A 128 -18.54 3.06 -7.67
C LEU A 128 -19.82 2.22 -7.67
N ARG A 129 -19.79 1.01 -7.11
CA ARG A 129 -20.97 0.15 -6.94
C ARG A 129 -21.93 0.60 -5.83
N GLY A 130 -21.49 1.52 -4.97
CA GLY A 130 -22.27 1.96 -3.81
C GLY A 130 -22.28 0.95 -2.66
N GLU A 131 -21.37 -0.04 -2.70
CA GLU A 131 -21.20 -1.04 -1.64
C GLU A 131 -20.51 -0.45 -0.39
N ARG A 132 -19.74 0.62 -0.57
CA ARG A 132 -19.04 1.34 0.50
C ARG A 132 -18.97 2.84 0.21
N GLU A 133 -18.97 3.63 1.26
CA GLU A 133 -18.86 5.09 1.18
C GLU A 133 -17.40 5.57 1.09
N GLN A 134 -16.43 4.80 1.59
CA GLN A 134 -15.00 5.15 1.61
C GLN A 134 -14.09 3.96 1.29
N ILE A 135 -12.84 4.27 0.90
CA ILE A 135 -11.77 3.28 0.66
C ILE A 135 -11.31 2.60 1.96
N ILE A 136 -11.50 3.30 3.08
CA ILE A 136 -11.14 2.89 4.43
C ILE A 136 -12.36 2.19 5.06
N ALA A 137 -12.19 0.99 5.61
CA ALA A 137 -13.28 0.34 6.34
C ALA A 137 -13.46 1.02 7.71
N GLY A 138 -14.43 1.93 7.80
CA GLY A 138 -14.75 2.71 9.00
C GLY A 138 -15.76 2.06 9.95
N HIS A 139 -15.99 0.73 9.88
CA HIS A 139 -16.95 0.08 10.79
C HIS A 139 -16.53 0.26 12.26
N GLU A 140 -15.22 0.17 12.59
CA GLU A 140 -14.75 0.44 13.95
C GLU A 140 -14.95 1.90 14.37
N ALA A 141 -14.82 2.87 13.45
CA ALA A 141 -15.01 4.28 13.78
C ALA A 141 -16.49 4.61 14.03
N GLU A 142 -17.40 3.99 13.29
CA GLU A 142 -18.85 4.13 13.52
C GLU A 142 -19.29 3.43 14.80
N ASP A 143 -18.75 2.24 15.10
CA ASP A 143 -19.03 1.52 16.34
C ASP A 143 -18.51 2.27 17.57
N LEU A 144 -17.30 2.84 17.53
CA LEU A 144 -16.75 3.65 18.63
C LEU A 144 -17.54 4.95 18.87
N VAL A 145 -17.99 5.61 17.80
CA VAL A 145 -18.86 6.80 17.92
C VAL A 145 -20.24 6.41 18.46
N ALA A 146 -20.80 5.28 18.00
CA ALA A 146 -22.07 4.77 18.50
C ALA A 146 -21.97 4.33 19.97
N GLU A 147 -20.85 3.74 20.40
CA GLU A 147 -20.58 3.43 21.81
C GLU A 147 -20.45 4.69 22.66
N ALA A 148 -19.69 5.69 22.21
CA ALA A 148 -19.57 6.97 22.92
C ALA A 148 -20.93 7.67 23.09
N GLN A 149 -21.75 7.71 22.04
CA GLN A 149 -23.10 8.28 22.10
C GLN A 149 -24.03 7.46 23.01
N ARG A 150 -23.91 6.14 23.05
CA ARG A 150 -24.67 5.28 23.97
C ARG A 150 -24.21 5.42 25.43
N ALA A 151 -22.94 5.76 25.66
CA ALA A 151 -22.41 6.04 26.99
C ALA A 151 -22.93 7.38 27.51
N GLU A 152 -22.88 8.44 26.69
CA GLU A 152 -23.45 9.76 27.06
C GLU A 152 -24.97 9.71 27.27
N ALA A 153 -25.71 8.91 26.49
CA ALA A 153 -27.16 8.78 26.65
C ALA A 153 -27.60 7.97 27.90
N LYS A 154 -26.66 7.33 28.60
CA LYS A 154 -26.89 6.57 29.84
C LYS A 154 -26.56 7.36 31.10
N GLU A 155 -25.95 8.53 30.97
CA GLU A 155 -25.65 9.48 32.06
C GLU A 155 -26.75 10.53 32.18
#